data_AF-A0A6V7HXE2-F1
#
_entry.id   AF-A0A6V7HXE2-F1
#
_cell.length_a   1.000
_cell.length_b   1.000
_cell.length_c   1.000
_cell.angle_alpha   90.00
_cell.angle_beta   90.00
_cell.angle_gamma   90.00
#
_symmetry.space_group_name_H-M   'P 1'
#
loop_
_entity.id
_entity.type
_entity.pdbx_description
1 polymer ?
#
loop_
_entity_poly.entity_id
_entity_poly.type
_entity_poly.pdbx_seq_one_letter_code
_entity_poly.pdbx_strand_id
1 'polypeptide(L)' 'DNLYRLTLNSLTPLEHAVWPAPLEKASICQDKGQTAQDCHNYIKVLLSNGKSLFTCGTNAFSPQCTWRE' A
#
# COMPACT_ATOMS: atom_id res chain seq x y z
N ASP A 1 -1.03 4.33 1.49
CA ASP A 1 0.12 4.66 0.63
C ASP A 1 1.46 4.29 1.20
N ASN A 2 1.58 3.85 2.45
CA ASN A 2 2.88 3.64 3.07
C ASN A 2 2.97 2.22 3.61
N LEU A 3 4.17 1.64 3.53
CA LEU A 3 4.55 0.40 4.18
C LEU A 3 5.78 0.68 5.04
N TYR A 4 5.75 0.25 6.30
CA TYR A 4 6.83 0.46 7.25
C TYR A 4 7.33 -0.87 7.79
N ARG A 5 8.66 -0.97 7.94
CA ARG A 5 9.31 -2.00 8.74
C ARG A 5 9.78 -1.35 10.02
N LEU A 6 9.31 -1.83 11.17
CA LEU A 6 9.61 -1.24 12.48
C LEU A 6 10.39 -2.24 13.33
N THR A 7 11.09 -1.73 14.34
CA THR A 7 11.57 -2.59 15.44
C THR A 7 10.38 -3.10 16.27
N LEU A 8 10.49 -4.31 16.80
CA LEU A 8 9.40 -4.93 17.55
C LEU A 8 9.13 -4.27 18.90
N ASN A 9 10.18 -3.79 19.58
CA ASN A 9 10.07 -3.32 20.96
C ASN A 9 9.75 -1.84 21.08
N SER A 10 10.33 -1.00 20.21
CA SER A 10 10.20 0.46 20.30
C SER A 10 9.43 1.08 19.14
N LEU A 11 8.95 0.26 18.19
CA LEU A 11 8.25 0.71 16.97
C LEU A 11 9.06 1.75 16.18
N THR A 12 10.39 1.74 16.32
CA THR A 12 11.25 2.67 15.60
C THR A 12 11.34 2.25 14.14
N PRO A 13 11.20 3.17 13.17
CA PRO A 13 11.28 2.85 11.76
C PRO A 13 12.66 2.31 11.39
N LEU A 14 12.69 1.15 10.75
CA LEU A 14 13.86 0.58 10.09
C LEU A 14 13.83 0.89 8.59
N GLU A 15 12.67 0.75 7.96
CA GLU A 15 12.44 1.08 6.55
C GLU A 15 11.07 1.69 6.32
N HIS A 16 10.97 2.47 5.25
CA HIS A 16 9.75 3.08 4.77
C HIS A 16 9.69 2.97 3.25
N ALA A 17 8.63 2.37 2.74
CA ALA A 17 8.32 2.33 1.32
C ALA A 17 7.05 3.14 1.05
N VAL A 18 7.18 4.15 0.19
CA VAL A 18 6.06 4.92 -0.36
C VAL A 18 5.49 4.17 -1.56
N TRP A 19 4.21 3.84 -1.49
CA TRP A 19 3.47 3.11 -2.51
C TRP A 19 2.02 3.64 -2.65
N PRO A 20 1.83 4.87 -3.15
CA PRO A 20 0.52 5.44 -3.41
C PRO A 20 -0.12 4.84 -4.66
N ALA A 21 -1.42 5.08 -4.82
CA ALA A 21 -2.09 4.83 -6.09
C ALA A 21 -1.61 5.87 -7.14
N PRO A 22 -1.40 5.49 -8.40
CA PRO A 22 -1.15 6.44 -9.48
C PRO A 22 -2.26 7.49 -9.57
N LEU A 23 -1.90 8.73 -9.89
CA LEU A 23 -2.85 9.85 -9.99
C LEU A 23 -4.02 9.55 -10.94
N GLU A 24 -3.74 8.89 -12.07
CA GLU A 24 -4.78 8.46 -13.02
C GLU A 24 -5.81 7.54 -12.37
N LYS A 25 -5.37 6.55 -11.57
CA LYS A 25 -6.28 5.65 -10.87
C LYS A 25 -7.06 6.35 -9.76
N ALA A 26 -6.41 7.26 -9.04
CA ALA A 26 -7.07 8.05 -8.01
C ALA A 26 -8.13 9.01 -8.60
N SER A 27 -7.87 9.56 -9.80
CA SER A 27 -8.85 10.35 -10.56
C SER A 27 -10.04 9.49 -10.96
N ILE A 28 -9.80 8.36 -11.62
CA ILE A 28 -10.86 7.44 -12.06
C ILE A 28 -11.70 6.95 -10.86
N CYS A 29 -11.07 6.70 -9.71
CA CYS A 29 -11.76 6.32 -8.48
C CYS A 29 -12.73 7.41 -7.98
N GLN A 30 -12.31 8.68 -8.00
CA GLN A 30 -13.15 9.81 -7.63
C GLN A 30 -14.24 10.09 -8.66
N ASP A 31 -13.93 9.97 -9.96
CA ASP A 31 -14.91 10.10 -11.05
C ASP A 31 -16.03 9.06 -10.95
N LYS A 32 -15.74 7.91 -10.33
CA LYS A 32 -16.71 6.85 -10.00
C LYS A 32 -17.48 7.07 -8.69
N GLY A 33 -17.29 8.21 -8.03
CA GLY A 33 -18.08 8.65 -6.88
C GLY A 33 -17.47 8.38 -5.50
N GLN A 34 -16.22 7.92 -5.41
CA GLN A 34 -15.54 7.73 -4.13
C GLN A 34 -14.91 9.02 -3.61
N THR A 35 -14.68 9.10 -2.29
CA THR A 35 -14.00 10.25 -1.70
C THR A 35 -12.51 10.22 -2.03
N ALA A 36 -11.86 11.38 -2.03
CA ALA A 36 -10.41 11.48 -2.19
C ALA A 36 -9.65 10.60 -1.16
N GLN A 37 -10.17 10.52 0.08
CA GLN A 37 -9.63 9.67 1.13
C GLN A 37 -9.73 8.18 0.77
N ASP A 38 -10.84 7.71 0.20
CA ASP A 38 -10.98 6.30 -0.14
C ASP A 38 -10.14 5.89 -1.37
N CYS A 39 -9.70 6.87 -2.17
CA CYS A 39 -8.90 6.65 -3.38
C CYS A 39 -7.38 6.57 -3.16
N HIS A 40 -6.94 6.30 -1.93
CA HIS A 40 -5.56 5.97 -1.61
C HIS A 40 -5.26 4.47 -1.83
N ASN A 41 -3.98 4.08 -1.73
CA ASN A 41 -3.56 2.69 -1.69
C ASN A 41 -3.46 2.19 -0.24
N TYR A 42 -4.48 1.51 0.25
CA TYR A 42 -4.47 0.89 1.57
C TYR A 42 -3.91 -0.52 1.50
N ILE A 43 -2.80 -0.77 2.20
CA ILE A 43 -2.21 -2.11 2.28
C ILE A 43 -3.10 -2.99 3.15
N LYS A 44 -3.48 -4.16 2.62
CA LYS A 44 -4.41 -5.09 3.29
C LYS A 44 -3.85 -6.50 3.44
N VAL A 45 -2.86 -6.87 2.63
CA VAL A 45 -2.24 -8.20 2.64
C VAL A 45 -0.73 -8.04 2.74
N LEU A 46 -0.13 -8.77 3.68
CA LEU A 46 1.31 -8.93 3.84
C LEU A 46 1.59 -10.40 4.15
N LEU A 47 2.35 -11.07 3.28
CA LEU A 47 2.78 -12.46 3.47
C LEU A 47 4.30 -12.56 3.30
N SER A 48 4.97 -13.16 4.27
CA SER A 48 6.41 -13.38 4.23
C SER A 48 6.76 -14.69 3.52
N ASN A 49 7.75 -14.67 2.63
CA ASN A 49 8.38 -15.84 2.04
C ASN A 49 9.90 -15.68 2.08
N GLY A 50 10.54 -16.17 3.14
CA GLY A 50 11.97 -15.99 3.35
C GLY A 50 12.32 -14.51 3.51
N LYS A 51 13.11 -13.98 2.56
CA LYS A 51 13.48 -12.56 2.51
C LYS A 51 12.47 -11.68 1.79
N SER A 52 11.53 -12.28 1.06
CA SER A 52 10.56 -11.53 0.26
C SER A 52 9.23 -11.35 1.00
N LEU A 53 8.57 -10.22 0.73
CA LEU A 53 7.23 -9.89 1.19
C LEU A 53 6.28 -9.78 0.00
N PHE A 54 5.28 -10.64 -0.06
CA PHE A 54 4.14 -10.45 -0.95
C PHE A 54 3.18 -9.46 -0.31
N THR A 55 2.95 -8.33 -1.00
CA THR A 55 2.15 -7.22 -0.49
C THR A 55 1.03 -6.90 -1.46
N CYS A 56 -0.20 -6.77 -0.98
CA CYS A 56 -1.33 -6.24 -1.77
C CYS A 56 -1.98 -5.04 -1.10
N GLY A 57 -2.42 -4.09 -1.91
CA GLY A 57 -3.18 -2.93 -1.47
C GLY A 57 -4.36 -2.61 -2.38
N THR A 58 -5.27 -1.77 -1.88
CA THR A 58 -6.51 -1.38 -2.57
C THR A 58 -6.27 -0.54 -3.81
N ASN A 59 -5.17 0.21 -3.84
CA ASN A 59 -4.69 0.99 -4.97
C ASN A 59 -5.79 1.76 -5.71
N ALA A 60 -6.52 2.61 -4.96
CA ALA A 60 -7.68 3.37 -5.45
C ALA A 60 -8.79 2.51 -6.09
N PHE A 61 -9.31 1.52 -5.35
CA PHE A 61 -10.30 0.55 -5.84
C PHE A 61 -9.85 -0.24 -7.09
N SER A 62 -8.55 -0.34 -7.34
CA SER A 62 -7.93 -1.12 -8.42
C SER A 62 -6.80 -1.97 -7.84
N PRO A 63 -7.16 -3.02 -7.06
CA PRO A 63 -6.22 -3.72 -6.19
C PRO A 63 -5.01 -4.26 -6.96
N GLN A 64 -3.83 -4.12 -6.36
CA GLN A 64 -2.58 -4.58 -6.93
C GLN A 64 -1.71 -5.27 -5.89
N CYS A 65 -0.95 -6.25 -6.35
CA CYS A 65 -0.01 -7.01 -5.54
C CYS A 65 1.40 -6.94 -6.15
N THR A 66 2.42 -7.07 -5.30
CA THR A 66 3.82 -7.13 -5.73
C THR A 66 4.65 -7.92 -4.72
N TRP A 67 5.75 -8.50 -5.20
CA TRP A 67 6.81 -9.05 -4.35
C TRP A 67 7.83 -7.95 -4.06
N ARG A 68 8.22 -7.81 -2.81
CA ARG A 68 9.29 -6.91 -2.37
C ARG A 68 10.38 -7.71 -1.66
N GLU A 69 11.64 -7.34 -1.87
CA GLU A 69 12.81 -7.93 -1.20
C GLU A 69 13.37 -6.99 -0.13
#